data_AF-A0A945ALM2-F1
#
_entry.id   AF-A0A945ALM2-F1
#
_cell.length_a   1.000
_cell.length_b   1.000
_cell.length_c   1.000
_cell.angle_alpha   90.00
_cell.angle_beta   90.00
_cell.angle_gamma   90.00
#
_symmetry.space_group_name_H-M   'P 1'
#
loop_
_entity.id
_entity.type
_entity.pdbx_description
1 polymer ?
#
loop_
_entity_poly.entity_id
_entity_poly.type
_entity_poly.pdbx_seq_one_letter_code
_entity_poly.pdbx_strand_id
1 'polypeptide(L)'
;MADAEVKGYEIHAGISQGQAFLNPLIKLESGEMEGSMSEDQQILGTYMHGVFDCPEACSSLLQWAEAKSIQPIDLEALSEEGIELMASTVKQYMNMPLLEEKCRAFTAGKKKAP
;
A
#
# COMPACT_ATOMS: atom_id res chain seq x y z
N MET A 1 13.44 -16.29 7.42
CA MET A 1 12.20 -15.51 7.24
C MET A 1 11.03 -16.49 7.25
N ALA A 2 9.94 -16.18 7.93
CA ALA A 2 8.76 -17.06 7.97
C ALA A 2 7.86 -16.80 6.76
N ASP A 3 7.17 -17.83 6.28
CA ASP A 3 6.19 -17.70 5.20
C ASP A 3 5.04 -16.80 5.66
N ALA A 4 4.72 -15.78 4.89
CA ALA A 4 3.65 -14.83 5.16
C ALA A 4 2.95 -14.45 3.85
N GLU A 5 1.64 -14.19 3.93
CA GLU A 5 0.89 -13.65 2.79
C GLU A 5 1.27 -12.19 2.58
N VAL A 6 1.44 -11.81 1.32
CA VAL A 6 1.73 -10.45 0.90
C VAL A 6 0.73 -10.05 -0.17
N LYS A 7 0.29 -8.80 -0.14
CA LYS A 7 -0.59 -8.20 -1.15
C LYS A 7 0.06 -6.94 -1.69
N GLY A 8 -0.12 -6.72 -2.98
CA GLY A 8 0.60 -5.67 -3.66
C GLY A 8 0.35 -5.66 -5.15
N TYR A 9 1.17 -4.88 -5.85
CA TYR A 9 1.14 -4.81 -7.31
C TYR A 9 2.53 -4.55 -7.87
N GLU A 10 2.72 -4.88 -9.14
CA GLU A 10 3.92 -4.58 -9.91
C GLU A 10 3.63 -3.48 -10.92
N ILE A 11 4.45 -2.42 -10.95
CA ILE A 11 4.43 -1.40 -12.02
C ILE A 11 5.87 -1.13 -12.42
N HIS A 12 6.40 -1.94 -13.32
CA HIS A 12 7.74 -1.76 -13.87
C HIS A 12 7.79 -2.14 -15.34
N ALA A 13 8.69 -1.48 -16.09
CA ALA A 13 8.98 -1.82 -17.48
C ALA A 13 10.29 -2.62 -17.64
N GLY A 14 11.13 -2.62 -16.59
CA GLY A 14 12.40 -3.35 -16.59
C GLY A 14 12.18 -4.84 -16.42
N ILE A 15 12.97 -5.64 -17.12
CA ILE A 15 13.04 -7.10 -16.94
C ILE A 15 14.40 -7.41 -16.34
N SER A 16 14.40 -7.89 -15.10
CA SER A 16 15.62 -8.30 -14.41
C SER A 16 15.89 -9.78 -14.66
N GLN A 17 17.16 -10.14 -14.86
CA GLN A 17 17.60 -11.53 -15.09
C GLN A 17 18.95 -11.76 -14.41
N GLY A 18 19.28 -13.04 -14.18
CA GLY A 18 20.58 -13.46 -13.66
C GLY A 18 20.48 -14.41 -12.48
N GLN A 19 21.64 -14.78 -11.94
CA GLN A 19 21.76 -15.81 -10.90
C GLN A 19 21.01 -15.48 -9.60
N ALA A 20 20.83 -14.19 -9.29
CA ALA A 20 20.13 -13.73 -8.09
C ALA A 20 18.67 -14.23 -8.02
N PHE A 21 18.03 -14.50 -9.16
CA PHE A 21 16.65 -15.00 -9.23
C PHE A 21 16.51 -16.49 -8.92
N LEU A 22 17.59 -17.20 -8.60
CA LEU A 22 17.52 -18.58 -8.11
C LEU A 22 17.12 -18.67 -6.64
N ASN A 23 17.18 -17.55 -5.91
CA ASN A 23 16.72 -17.44 -4.54
C ASN A 23 15.62 -16.37 -4.44
N PRO A 24 14.41 -16.67 -4.97
CA PRO A 24 13.32 -15.71 -5.03
C PRO A 24 12.74 -15.40 -3.65
N LEU A 25 12.13 -14.22 -3.52
CA LEU A 25 11.49 -13.79 -2.27
C LEU A 25 10.01 -14.20 -2.21
N ILE A 26 9.28 -13.90 -3.28
CA ILE A 26 7.82 -13.97 -3.30
C ILE A 26 7.40 -15.02 -4.32
N LYS A 27 6.38 -15.80 -3.97
CA LYS A 27 5.65 -16.63 -4.93
C LYS A 27 4.33 -15.95 -5.24
N LEU A 28 4.16 -15.50 -6.48
CA LEU A 28 2.93 -14.86 -6.94
C LEU A 28 1.79 -15.86 -7.06
N GLU A 29 0.55 -15.36 -7.07
CA GLU A 29 -0.64 -16.18 -7.30
C GLU A 29 -0.61 -16.91 -8.66
N SER A 30 0.04 -16.32 -9.67
CA SER A 30 0.29 -16.96 -10.98
C SER A 30 1.19 -18.20 -10.88
N GLY A 31 1.87 -18.40 -9.75
CA GLY A 31 2.89 -19.42 -9.54
C GLY A 31 4.29 -18.98 -9.93
N GLU A 32 4.44 -17.77 -10.49
CA GLU A 32 5.75 -17.18 -10.80
C GLU A 32 6.50 -16.81 -9.52
N MET A 33 7.83 -16.88 -9.60
CA MET A 33 8.72 -16.51 -8.51
C MET A 33 9.27 -15.10 -8.77
N GLU A 34 9.18 -14.23 -7.77
CA GLU A 34 9.46 -12.80 -7.84
C GLU A 34 10.50 -12.42 -6.80
N GLY A 35 11.30 -11.40 -7.15
CA GLY A 35 12.31 -10.84 -6.27
C GLY A 35 13.53 -11.73 -6.12
N SER A 36 14.42 -11.32 -5.22
CA SER A 36 15.67 -12.02 -4.94
C SER A 36 16.18 -11.69 -3.54
N MET A 37 16.80 -12.68 -2.91
CA MET A 37 17.55 -12.52 -1.66
C MET A 37 19.01 -12.93 -1.88
N SER A 38 19.95 -12.10 -1.43
CA SER A 38 21.38 -12.41 -1.51
C SER A 38 21.75 -13.66 -0.70
N GLU A 39 22.86 -14.32 -1.06
CA GLU A 39 23.31 -15.55 -0.39
C GLU A 39 23.61 -15.35 1.10
N ASP A 40 24.11 -14.17 1.47
CA ASP A 40 24.36 -13.77 2.86
C ASP A 40 23.09 -13.30 3.61
N GLN A 41 21.94 -13.31 2.93
CA GLN A 41 20.64 -12.87 3.44
C GLN A 41 20.64 -11.43 3.95
N GLN A 42 21.54 -10.56 3.47
CA GLN A 42 21.63 -9.16 3.88
C GLN A 42 20.91 -8.20 2.92
N ILE A 43 20.61 -8.64 1.70
CA ILE A 43 20.01 -7.82 0.65
C ILE A 43 18.78 -8.51 0.10
N LEU A 44 17.71 -7.71 -0.03
CA LEU A 44 16.45 -8.11 -0.61
C LEU A 44 16.07 -7.12 -1.72
N GLY A 45 15.70 -7.63 -2.89
CA GLY A 45 15.14 -6.84 -3.98
C GLY A 45 13.84 -7.46 -4.49
N THR A 46 12.83 -6.63 -4.72
CA THR A 46 11.52 -7.02 -5.25
C THR A 46 10.91 -5.85 -6.01
N TYR A 47 10.17 -6.13 -7.08
CA TYR A 47 9.34 -5.16 -7.79
C TYR A 47 7.95 -5.00 -7.17
N MET A 48 7.59 -5.87 -6.22
CA MET A 48 6.31 -5.81 -5.53
C MET A 48 6.23 -4.53 -4.70
N HIS A 49 5.26 -3.69 -5.02
CA HIS A 49 4.84 -2.59 -4.15
C HIS A 49 3.90 -3.13 -3.07
N GLY A 50 3.96 -2.58 -1.85
CA GLY A 50 3.06 -2.96 -0.76
C GLY A 50 3.53 -4.12 0.11
N VAL A 51 4.79 -4.56 -0.02
CA VAL A 51 5.33 -5.70 0.77
C VAL A 51 5.31 -5.50 2.29
N PHE A 52 5.11 -4.27 2.76
CA PHE A 52 4.97 -3.92 4.17
C PHE A 52 3.52 -3.67 4.61
N ASP A 53 2.55 -3.77 3.70
CA ASP A 53 1.17 -3.38 3.97
C ASP A 53 0.39 -4.50 4.67
N CYS A 54 0.76 -5.76 4.43
CA CYS A 54 0.25 -6.89 5.20
C CYS A 54 1.00 -7.01 6.54
N PRO A 55 0.30 -7.00 7.71
CA PRO A 55 0.95 -7.01 9.02
C PRO A 55 1.91 -8.20 9.24
N GLU A 56 1.56 -9.36 8.70
CA GLU A 56 2.35 -10.59 8.80
C GLU A 56 3.61 -10.52 7.94
N ALA A 57 3.51 -10.08 6.68
CA ALA A 57 4.66 -9.89 5.80
C ALA A 57 5.60 -8.82 6.35
N CYS A 58 5.04 -7.69 6.79
CA CYS A 58 5.80 -6.62 7.45
C CYS A 58 6.55 -7.13 8.67
N SER A 59 5.88 -7.90 9.53
CA SER A 59 6.53 -8.52 10.69
C SER A 59 7.64 -9.48 10.29
N SER A 60 7.45 -10.31 9.25
CA SER A 60 8.47 -11.24 8.76
C SER A 60 9.70 -10.49 8.22
N LEU A 61 9.49 -9.42 7.45
CA LEU A 61 10.56 -8.56 6.91
C LEU A 61 11.29 -7.79 8.02
N LEU A 62 10.57 -7.27 9.02
CA LEU A 62 11.18 -6.59 10.16
C LEU A 62 11.98 -7.56 11.04
N GLN A 63 11.50 -8.79 11.24
CA GLN A 63 12.26 -9.83 11.95
C GLN A 63 13.52 -10.22 11.19
N TRP A 64 13.43 -10.31 9.85
CA TRP A 64 14.61 -10.52 8.99
C TRP A 64 15.62 -9.38 9.17
N ALA A 65 15.17 -8.13 9.28
CA ALA A 65 15.99 -6.97 9.58
C ALA A 65 16.40 -6.83 11.08
N GLU A 66 16.29 -7.92 11.86
CA GLU A 66 16.65 -8.00 13.28
C GLU A 66 15.89 -7.06 14.23
N ALA A 67 14.74 -6.51 13.79
CA ALA A 67 13.89 -5.69 14.64
C ALA A 67 13.30 -6.53 15.79
N LYS A 68 13.34 -5.97 17.01
CA LYS A 68 12.79 -6.60 18.21
C LYS A 68 11.49 -5.95 18.61
N SER A 69 10.57 -6.75 19.16
CA SER A 69 9.28 -6.28 19.70
C SER A 69 8.41 -5.58 18.64
N ILE A 70 8.13 -6.27 17.54
CA ILE A 70 7.28 -5.76 16.47
C ILE A 70 5.83 -5.83 16.93
N GLN A 71 5.14 -4.69 16.90
CA GLN A 71 3.69 -4.65 17.01
C GLN A 71 3.14 -4.59 15.58
N PRO A 72 2.34 -5.58 15.15
CA PRO A 72 1.71 -5.52 13.84
C PRO A 72 0.80 -4.29 13.78
N ILE A 73 0.88 -3.55 12.68
CA ILE A 73 0.04 -2.40 12.41
C ILE A 73 -0.85 -2.77 11.25
N ASP A 74 -2.17 -2.73 11.46
CA ASP A 74 -3.15 -2.85 10.39
C ASP A 74 -3.34 -1.48 9.73
N LEU A 75 -2.59 -1.25 8.64
CA LEU A 75 -2.65 0.00 7.89
C LEU A 75 -4.01 0.22 7.22
N GLU A 76 -4.71 -0.85 6.84
CA GLU A 76 -6.03 -0.78 6.22
C GLU A 76 -7.05 -0.28 7.25
N ALA A 77 -7.05 -0.88 8.44
CA ALA A 77 -7.91 -0.42 9.54
C ALA A 77 -7.63 1.04 9.94
N LEU A 78 -6.35 1.43 10.08
CA LEU A 78 -5.99 2.81 10.39
C LEU A 78 -6.44 3.80 9.30
N SER A 79 -6.33 3.41 8.03
CA SER A 79 -6.81 4.22 6.91
C SER A 79 -8.32 4.41 7.00
N GLU A 80 -9.07 3.35 7.23
CA GLU A 80 -10.54 3.40 7.36
C GLU A 80 -10.98 4.25 8.56
N GLU A 81 -10.32 4.10 9.71
CA GLU A 81 -10.55 4.95 10.88
C GLU A 81 -10.30 6.43 10.57
N GLY A 82 -9.24 6.73 9.82
CA GLY A 82 -8.94 8.08 9.36
C GLY A 82 -10.01 8.66 8.43
N ILE A 83 -10.53 7.84 7.51
CA ILE A 83 -11.62 8.23 6.60
C ILE A 83 -12.89 8.56 7.39
N GLU A 84 -13.28 7.69 8.33
CA GLU A 84 -14.47 7.91 9.16
C GLU A 84 -14.34 9.15 10.04
N LEU A 85 -13.14 9.38 10.60
CA LEU A 85 -12.84 10.59 11.35
C LEU A 85 -12.99 11.84 10.49
N MET A 86 -12.46 11.84 9.27
CA MET A 86 -12.60 12.96 8.34
C MET A 86 -14.06 13.20 7.97
N ALA A 87 -14.80 12.14 7.64
CA ALA A 87 -16.22 12.23 7.29
C ALA A 87 -17.05 12.80 8.44
N SER A 88 -16.83 12.29 9.66
CA SER A 88 -17.47 12.79 10.88
C SER A 88 -17.15 14.25 11.17
N THR A 89 -15.88 14.65 11.00
CA THR A 89 -15.43 16.03 11.19
C THR A 89 -16.10 16.97 10.19
N VAL A 90 -16.14 16.61 8.91
CA VAL A 90 -16.84 17.39 7.87
C VAL A 90 -18.32 17.51 8.23
N LYS A 91 -18.99 16.41 8.59
CA LYS A 91 -20.41 16.41 8.96
C LYS A 91 -20.71 17.31 10.16
N GLN A 92 -19.81 17.36 11.14
CA GLN A 92 -20.01 18.13 12.37
C GLN A 92 -19.78 19.64 12.16
N TYR A 93 -18.75 20.01 11.40
CA TYR A 93 -18.28 21.39 11.37
C TYR A 93 -18.53 22.11 10.03
N MET A 94 -18.85 21.40 8.97
CA MET A 94 -19.13 21.99 7.66
C MET A 94 -20.63 22.24 7.49
N ASN A 95 -20.99 23.47 7.08
CA ASN A 95 -22.34 23.77 6.64
C ASN A 95 -22.59 23.17 5.24
N MET A 96 -22.95 21.90 5.21
CA MET A 96 -23.19 21.14 3.97
C MET A 96 -24.26 21.79 3.07
N PRO A 97 -25.43 22.26 3.59
CA PRO A 97 -26.41 22.95 2.75
C PRO A 97 -25.86 24.19 2.05
N LEU A 98 -25.09 25.02 2.76
CA LEU A 98 -24.46 26.21 2.18
C LEU A 98 -23.43 25.81 1.13
N LEU A 99 -22.57 24.83 1.41
CA LEU A 99 -21.58 24.34 0.45
C LEU A 99 -22.25 23.86 -0.83
N GLU A 100 -23.29 23.03 -0.72
CA GLU A 100 -24.03 22.54 -1.88
C GLU A 100 -24.70 23.66 -2.68
N GLU A 101 -25.31 24.64 -2.01
CA GLU A 101 -25.89 25.83 -2.66
C GLU A 101 -24.83 26.57 -3.48
N LYS A 102 -23.66 26.83 -2.91
CA LYS A 102 -22.56 27.53 -3.61
C LYS A 102 -21.97 26.70 -4.74
N CYS A 103 -21.82 25.39 -4.57
CA CYS A 103 -21.39 24.47 -5.64
C CYS A 103 -22.39 24.46 -6.82
N ARG A 104 -23.70 24.42 -6.53
CA ARG A 104 -24.75 24.51 -7.57
C ARG A 104 -24.71 25.85 -8.30
N ALA A 105 -24.60 26.96 -7.57
CA ALA A 105 -24.50 28.29 -8.18
C ALA A 105 -23.26 28.44 -9.08
N PHE A 106 -22.10 27.95 -8.63
CA PHE A 106 -20.85 28.00 -9.38
C PHE A 106 -20.91 27.17 -10.69
N THR A 107 -21.46 25.96 -10.61
CA THR A 107 -21.60 25.09 -11.79
C THR A 107 -22.64 25.60 -12.80
N ALA A 108 -23.75 26.17 -12.32
CA ALA A 108 -24.74 26.83 -13.17
C ALA A 108 -24.16 28.06 -13.92
N GLY A 109 -23.29 28.82 -13.27
CA GLY A 109 -22.60 29.98 -13.87
C GLY A 109 -21.61 29.63 -14.98
N LYS A 110 -21.13 28.38 -15.05
CA LYS A 110 -20.19 27.91 -16.09
C LYS A 110 -20.86 27.45 -17.39
N LYS A 111 -22.19 27.42 -17.49
CA LYS A 111 -22.94 27.07 -18.72
C LYS A 111 -23.11 28.22 -19.74
N LYS A 112 -22.30 29.27 -19.67
CA LYS A 112 -22.23 30.31 -20.71
C LYS A 112 -20.78 30.69 -21.04
N ALA A 113 -20.13 29.84 -21.81
CA ALA A 113 -19.16 30.27 -22.80
C ALA A 113 -19.55 29.58 -24.13
N PRO A 114 -19.46 30.28 -25.27
CA PRO A 114 -19.95 29.79 -26.57
C PRO A 114 -19.28 28.50 -27.03
#